data_AF-A0A960WPM2-F1
#
_entry.id   AF-A0A960WPM2-F1
#
_cell.length_a   1.000
_cell.length_b   1.000
_cell.length_c   1.000
_cell.angle_alpha   90.00
_cell.angle_beta   90.00
_cell.angle_gamma   90.00
#
_symmetry.space_group_name_H-M   'P 1'
#
loop_
_entity.id
_entity.type
_entity.pdbx_description
1 polymer ?
#
loop_
_entity_poly.entity_id
_entity_poly.type
_entity_poly.pdbx_seq_one_letter_code
_entity_poly.pdbx_strand_id
1 'polypeptide(L)'
;MSFSLQHPVPPVDQVGVEARASFFTKRSVKNEAKCAGLRLAVSMMDLTTLEGADTKGKVSQLCRKARQPMPAKYGCPPCAAICVYPNLVAHAVKELEGSGIPVASVATGFPSGQYPLELRLADTRFAVTEGASEIDMVISRGAFLEGDFARVFDEIAAVKEACGDAHLKVIFETGELQTYDNVRFVSQLAIEAGADFIKTSTGKVSPAATLAVTLVLVETVRDHFLATGRRIGVKPAGGIRTAKEALQYLVMVKETAGDDWLTPDLFRFGASSLLLDVEMQIARMEEGRYQSAEYFAKG
;
A
#
# COMPACT_ATOMS: atom_id res chain seq x y z
N MET A 1 -12.29 -1.45 31.71
CA MET A 1 -13.28 -0.79 30.82
C MET A 1 -13.34 -1.62 29.55
N SER A 2 -14.52 -1.88 28.99
CA SER A 2 -14.64 -2.54 27.69
C SER A 2 -14.11 -1.61 26.60
N PHE A 3 -13.20 -2.09 25.76
CA PHE A 3 -12.73 -1.35 24.59
C PHE A 3 -13.91 -1.01 23.66
N SER A 4 -13.96 0.22 23.16
CA SER A 4 -14.97 0.65 22.20
C SER A 4 -14.38 1.71 21.27
N LEU A 5 -14.69 1.60 19.98
CA LEU A 5 -14.37 2.61 18.99
C LEU A 5 -15.29 3.83 19.13
N GLN A 6 -14.80 4.99 18.70
CA GLN A 6 -15.55 6.24 18.72
C GLN A 6 -16.74 6.21 17.77
N HIS A 7 -16.58 5.54 16.63
CA HIS A 7 -17.64 5.41 15.62
C HIS A 7 -18.11 3.96 15.50
N PRO A 8 -19.42 3.73 15.36
CA PRO A 8 -19.94 2.38 15.13
C PRO A 8 -19.44 1.85 13.79
N VAL A 9 -19.03 0.58 13.78
CA VAL A 9 -18.60 -0.12 12.57
C VAL A 9 -19.79 -0.92 12.04
N PRO A 10 -20.37 -0.55 10.88
CA PRO A 10 -21.47 -1.31 10.32
C PRO A 10 -20.96 -2.66 9.80
N PRO A 11 -21.79 -3.72 9.84
CA PRO A 11 -21.44 -5.01 9.29
C PRO A 11 -21.25 -4.93 7.77
N VAL A 12 -20.47 -5.86 7.22
CA VAL A 12 -20.19 -5.95 5.79
C VAL A 12 -21.09 -6.99 5.12
N ASP A 13 -21.87 -6.58 4.12
CA ASP A 13 -22.55 -7.51 3.23
C ASP A 13 -21.54 -8.18 2.29
N GLN A 14 -21.13 -9.39 2.67
CA GLN A 14 -20.18 -10.19 1.91
C GLN A 14 -20.60 -10.38 0.44
N VAL A 15 -21.87 -10.70 0.19
CA VAL A 15 -22.37 -10.98 -1.16
C VAL A 15 -22.34 -9.69 -1.99
N GLY A 16 -22.77 -8.58 -1.40
CA GLY A 16 -22.73 -7.26 -2.03
C GLY A 16 -21.31 -6.82 -2.40
N VAL A 17 -20.35 -6.95 -1.49
CA VAL A 17 -18.94 -6.61 -1.72
C VAL A 17 -18.33 -7.46 -2.84
N GLU A 18 -18.56 -8.78 -2.82
CA GLU A 18 -18.05 -9.69 -3.86
C GLU A 18 -18.67 -9.40 -5.23
N ALA A 19 -19.98 -9.16 -5.28
CA ALA A 19 -20.68 -8.80 -6.51
C ALA A 19 -20.18 -7.48 -7.08
N ARG A 20 -19.96 -6.47 -6.22
CA ARG A 20 -19.44 -5.15 -6.61
C ARG A 20 -17.99 -5.23 -7.09
N ALA A 21 -17.14 -5.98 -6.40
CA ALA A 21 -15.78 -6.26 -6.85
C ALA A 21 -15.77 -6.92 -8.24
N SER A 22 -16.60 -7.96 -8.44
CA SER A 22 -16.76 -8.61 -9.74
C SER A 22 -17.22 -7.64 -10.84
N PHE A 23 -18.14 -6.73 -10.51
CA PHE A 23 -18.63 -5.71 -11.45
C PHE A 23 -17.51 -4.80 -11.98
N PHE A 24 -16.60 -4.32 -11.11
CA PHE A 24 -15.48 -3.48 -11.54
C PHE A 24 -14.57 -4.16 -12.56
N THR A 25 -14.41 -5.48 -12.47
CA THR A 25 -13.57 -6.24 -13.42
C THR A 25 -14.11 -6.27 -14.84
N LYS A 26 -15.41 -5.98 -15.01
CA LYS A 26 -16.15 -6.03 -16.29
C LYS A 26 -16.26 -4.64 -16.95
N ARG A 27 -15.77 -3.58 -16.30
CA ARG A 27 -15.83 -2.21 -16.83
C ARG A 27 -14.92 -2.08 -18.03
N SER A 28 -15.47 -1.58 -19.14
CA SER A 28 -14.67 -1.24 -20.32
C SER A 28 -14.08 0.15 -20.16
N VAL A 29 -12.76 0.24 -20.27
CA VAL A 29 -12.02 1.52 -20.23
C VAL A 29 -11.56 1.85 -21.65
N LYS A 30 -11.88 3.06 -22.13
CA LYS A 30 -11.43 3.55 -23.44
C LYS A 30 -9.90 3.68 -23.49
N ASN A 31 -9.31 3.67 -24.69
CA ASN A 31 -7.86 3.63 -24.84
C ASN A 31 -7.17 4.87 -24.23
N GLU A 32 -7.73 6.05 -24.39
CA GLU A 32 -7.18 7.28 -23.84
C GLU A 32 -7.16 7.22 -22.30
N ALA A 33 -8.27 6.78 -21.71
CA ALA A 33 -8.41 6.61 -20.26
C ALA A 33 -7.52 5.48 -19.72
N LYS A 34 -7.30 4.40 -20.49
CA LYS A 34 -6.34 3.35 -20.14
C LYS A 34 -4.93 3.92 -20.06
N CYS A 35 -4.51 4.69 -21.06
CA CYS A 35 -3.16 5.24 -21.11
C CYS A 35 -2.89 6.20 -19.93
N ALA A 36 -3.85 7.06 -19.60
CA ALA A 36 -3.80 7.91 -18.41
C ALA A 36 -3.80 7.08 -17.12
N GLY A 37 -4.66 6.07 -17.02
CA GLY A 37 -4.76 5.19 -15.85
C GLY A 37 -3.49 4.38 -15.59
N LEU A 38 -2.76 3.94 -16.63
CA LEU A 38 -1.49 3.24 -16.48
C LEU A 38 -0.41 4.16 -15.91
N ARG A 39 -0.30 5.40 -16.39
CA ARG A 39 0.62 6.40 -15.83
C ARG A 39 0.25 6.77 -14.41
N LEU A 40 -1.05 6.92 -14.13
CA LEU A 40 -1.55 7.16 -12.78
C LEU A 40 -1.17 5.99 -11.84
N ALA A 41 -1.33 4.74 -12.29
CA ALA A 41 -0.93 3.58 -11.53
C ALA A 41 0.56 3.64 -11.16
N VAL A 42 1.46 3.97 -12.11
CA VAL A 42 2.90 4.16 -11.82
C VAL A 42 3.12 5.24 -10.76
N SER A 43 2.47 6.39 -10.88
CA SER A 43 2.58 7.49 -9.90
C SER A 43 2.06 7.16 -8.51
N MET A 44 1.37 6.03 -8.35
CA MET A 44 0.85 5.52 -7.07
C MET A 44 1.62 4.29 -6.57
N MET A 45 2.68 3.85 -7.25
CA MET A 45 3.42 2.66 -6.79
C MET A 45 4.38 3.01 -5.66
N ASP A 46 4.31 2.21 -4.59
CA ASP A 46 5.41 2.01 -3.66
C ASP A 46 6.26 0.87 -4.24
N LEU A 47 7.30 1.23 -4.98
CA LEU A 47 8.16 0.24 -5.64
C LEU A 47 9.00 -0.47 -4.57
N THR A 48 8.80 -1.77 -4.41
CA THR A 48 9.17 -2.49 -3.20
C THR A 48 10.18 -3.61 -3.47
N THR A 49 11.22 -3.69 -2.65
CA THR A 49 12.03 -4.90 -2.50
C THR A 49 12.16 -5.25 -1.01
N LEU A 50 11.83 -6.49 -0.66
CA LEU A 50 11.81 -6.99 0.72
C LEU A 50 12.27 -8.44 0.75
N GLU A 51 13.44 -8.71 0.17
CA GLU A 51 14.04 -10.03 0.12
C GLU A 51 15.22 -10.13 1.08
N GLY A 52 15.43 -11.30 1.69
CA GLY A 52 16.59 -11.51 2.58
C GLY A 52 17.94 -11.39 1.87
N ALA A 53 17.94 -11.45 0.54
CA ALA A 53 19.13 -11.28 -0.31
C ALA A 53 19.31 -9.83 -0.82
N ASP A 54 18.51 -8.87 -0.35
CA ASP A 54 18.61 -7.49 -0.80
C ASP A 54 19.97 -6.88 -0.45
N THR A 55 20.56 -6.22 -1.43
CA THR A 55 21.86 -5.54 -1.31
C THR A 55 21.70 -4.06 -1.62
N LYS A 56 22.69 -3.25 -1.21
CA LYS A 56 22.77 -1.84 -1.62
C LYS A 56 22.69 -1.67 -3.14
N GLY A 57 23.34 -2.56 -3.91
CA GLY A 57 23.30 -2.52 -5.37
C GLY A 57 21.90 -2.75 -5.96
N LYS A 58 21.12 -3.68 -5.38
CA LYS A 58 19.72 -3.89 -5.76
C LYS A 58 18.85 -2.68 -5.39
N VAL A 59 19.05 -2.11 -4.21
CA VAL A 59 18.33 -0.89 -3.80
C VAL A 59 18.68 0.31 -4.69
N SER A 60 19.94 0.50 -5.10
CA SER A 60 20.30 1.54 -6.07
C SER A 60 19.64 1.33 -7.44
N GLN A 61 19.40 0.07 -7.85
CA GLN A 61 18.62 -0.22 -9.07
C GLN A 61 17.14 0.15 -8.88
N LEU A 62 16.54 -0.26 -7.76
CA LEU A 62 15.18 0.11 -7.38
C LEU A 62 14.97 1.63 -7.35
N CYS A 63 15.89 2.38 -6.73
CA CYS A 63 15.83 3.84 -6.65
C CYS A 63 15.86 4.50 -8.03
N ARG A 64 16.78 4.07 -8.90
CA ARG A 64 16.86 4.56 -10.30
C ARG A 64 15.59 4.24 -11.07
N LYS A 65 15.05 3.03 -10.89
CA LYS A 65 13.82 2.59 -11.52
C LYS A 65 12.61 3.40 -11.05
N ALA A 66 12.50 3.69 -9.75
CA ALA A 66 11.44 4.53 -9.20
C ALA A 66 11.52 5.98 -9.71
N ARG A 67 12.74 6.54 -9.84
CA ARG A 67 12.97 7.88 -10.37
C ARG A 67 12.60 8.01 -11.84
N GLN A 68 12.95 7.01 -12.64
CA GLN A 68 12.70 7.01 -14.07
C GLN A 68 12.30 5.60 -14.53
N PRO A 69 11.01 5.24 -14.40
CA PRO A 69 10.53 3.91 -14.78
C PRO A 69 10.75 3.61 -16.26
N MET A 70 10.53 4.63 -17.10
CA MET A 70 10.64 4.55 -18.55
C MET A 70 11.40 5.75 -19.15
N PRO A 71 11.94 5.63 -20.38
CA PRO A 71 12.48 6.77 -21.13
C PRO A 71 11.47 7.93 -21.26
N ALA A 72 11.98 9.16 -21.28
CA ALA A 72 11.17 10.39 -21.27
C ALA A 72 10.12 10.46 -22.39
N LYS A 73 10.37 9.82 -23.54
CA LYS A 73 9.43 9.76 -24.68
C LYS A 73 8.06 9.16 -24.32
N TYR A 74 7.96 8.35 -23.26
CA TYR A 74 6.70 7.74 -22.84
C TYR A 74 5.89 8.62 -21.88
N GLY A 75 6.45 9.74 -21.40
CA GLY A 75 5.80 10.63 -20.43
C GLY A 75 5.40 9.91 -19.14
N CYS A 76 6.15 8.89 -18.72
CA CYS A 76 5.84 8.10 -17.54
C CYS A 76 6.33 8.84 -16.28
N PRO A 77 5.48 9.06 -15.25
CA PRO A 77 5.87 9.72 -14.02
C PRO A 77 6.79 8.84 -13.16
N PRO A 78 7.50 9.42 -12.16
CA PRO A 78 8.16 8.62 -11.13
C PRO A 78 7.15 7.83 -10.28
N CYS A 79 7.63 6.82 -9.56
CA CYS A 79 6.86 6.12 -8.54
C CYS A 79 6.60 7.02 -7.32
N ALA A 80 5.56 6.69 -6.55
CA ALA A 80 5.14 7.45 -5.38
C ALA A 80 6.14 7.37 -4.23
N ALA A 81 6.72 6.18 -4.04
CA ALA A 81 7.72 5.89 -3.01
C ALA A 81 8.54 4.66 -3.42
N ILE A 82 9.58 4.36 -2.65
CA ILE A 82 10.13 3.00 -2.59
C ILE A 82 9.90 2.39 -1.20
N CYS A 83 9.91 1.07 -1.10
CA CYS A 83 9.81 0.37 0.18
C CYS A 83 10.91 -0.68 0.34
N VAL A 84 11.68 -0.58 1.43
CA VAL A 84 12.85 -1.42 1.72
C VAL A 84 12.87 -1.89 3.18
N TYR A 85 13.84 -2.75 3.54
CA TYR A 85 14.12 -3.08 4.94
C TYR A 85 14.86 -1.96 5.68
N PRO A 86 14.74 -1.85 7.02
CA PRO A 86 15.30 -0.76 7.82
C PRO A 86 16.79 -0.51 7.60
N ASN A 87 17.60 -1.56 7.51
CA ASN A 87 19.05 -1.47 7.34
C ASN A 87 19.49 -0.90 5.97
N LEU A 88 18.57 -0.76 5.02
CA LEU A 88 18.83 -0.22 3.70
C LEU A 88 18.26 1.20 3.52
N VAL A 89 17.56 1.73 4.52
CA VAL A 89 16.89 3.05 4.45
C VAL A 89 17.88 4.16 4.17
N ALA A 90 18.93 4.35 4.98
CA ALA A 90 19.87 5.45 4.78
C ALA A 90 20.58 5.40 3.41
N HIS A 91 20.85 4.20 2.90
CA HIS A 91 21.38 4.03 1.54
C HIS A 91 20.37 4.49 0.49
N ALA A 92 19.11 4.09 0.63
CA ALA A 92 18.04 4.44 -0.30
C ALA A 92 17.72 5.95 -0.29
N VAL A 93 17.70 6.58 0.90
CA VAL A 93 17.53 8.03 1.08
C VAL A 93 18.62 8.80 0.33
N LYS A 94 19.88 8.36 0.47
CA LYS A 94 21.00 8.97 -0.26
C LYS A 94 20.87 8.82 -1.79
N GLU A 95 20.45 7.67 -2.28
CA GLU A 95 20.24 7.43 -3.73
C GLU A 95 19.07 8.26 -4.31
N LEU A 96 18.08 8.57 -3.48
CA LEU A 96 16.90 9.36 -3.85
C LEU A 96 17.02 10.85 -3.52
N GLU A 97 18.18 11.32 -3.10
CA GLU A 97 18.40 12.74 -2.84
C GLU A 97 18.04 13.59 -4.07
N GLY A 98 17.34 14.71 -3.82
CA GLY A 98 16.82 15.62 -4.85
C GLY A 98 15.72 15.06 -5.76
N SER A 99 15.23 13.83 -5.54
CA SER A 99 14.14 13.25 -6.36
C SER A 99 12.74 13.66 -5.92
N GLY A 100 12.56 14.00 -4.63
CA GLY A 100 11.24 14.15 -4.02
C GLY A 100 10.49 12.83 -3.78
N ILE A 101 11.09 11.67 -4.05
CA ILE A 101 10.49 10.36 -3.81
C ILE A 101 10.77 9.94 -2.36
N PRO A 102 9.75 9.77 -1.51
CA PRO A 102 9.90 9.29 -0.14
C PRO A 102 10.41 7.84 -0.07
N VAL A 103 11.11 7.53 1.03
CA VAL A 103 11.53 6.17 1.37
C VAL A 103 10.62 5.65 2.47
N ALA A 104 9.89 4.58 2.14
CA ALA A 104 9.17 3.78 3.12
C ALA A 104 10.06 2.65 3.65
N SER A 105 9.94 2.33 4.93
CA SER A 105 10.50 1.11 5.51
C SER A 105 9.40 0.23 6.06
N VAL A 106 9.50 -1.08 5.86
CA VAL A 106 8.79 -1.98 6.78
C VAL A 106 9.46 -1.92 8.15
N ALA A 107 8.68 -2.08 9.21
CA ALA A 107 9.17 -2.10 10.58
C ALA A 107 8.37 -3.09 11.43
N THR A 108 8.51 -3.00 12.75
CA THR A 108 7.72 -3.73 13.75
C THR A 108 7.88 -5.25 13.68
N GLY A 109 9.08 -5.74 13.33
CA GLY A 109 9.33 -7.18 13.23
C GLY A 109 8.65 -7.82 12.03
N PHE A 110 8.60 -7.09 10.91
CA PHE A 110 8.10 -7.57 9.63
C PHE A 110 8.78 -8.89 9.20
N PRO A 111 8.06 -9.86 8.59
CA PRO A 111 6.63 -9.80 8.25
C PRO A 111 5.71 -10.31 9.36
N SER A 112 6.22 -10.87 10.45
CA SER A 112 5.38 -11.58 11.41
C SER A 112 4.62 -10.65 12.37
N GLY A 113 5.22 -9.53 12.78
CA GLY A 113 4.66 -8.65 13.80
C GLY A 113 4.65 -9.25 15.22
N GLN A 114 5.38 -10.36 15.43
CA GLN A 114 5.33 -11.17 16.65
C GLN A 114 6.42 -10.83 17.68
N TYR A 115 7.17 -9.73 17.45
CA TYR A 115 8.26 -9.35 18.34
C TYR A 115 7.69 -8.57 19.54
N PRO A 116 8.34 -8.62 20.72
CA PRO A 116 8.00 -7.77 21.85
C PRO A 116 7.85 -6.30 21.43
N LEU A 117 6.85 -5.60 21.99
CA LEU A 117 6.53 -4.22 21.60
C LEU A 117 7.75 -3.30 21.65
N GLU A 118 8.57 -3.40 22.70
CA GLU A 118 9.79 -2.59 22.84
C GLU A 118 10.75 -2.74 21.65
N LEU A 119 10.93 -3.96 21.13
CA LEU A 119 11.76 -4.20 19.96
C LEU A 119 11.11 -3.66 18.69
N ARG A 120 9.78 -3.75 18.57
CA ARG A 120 9.04 -3.18 17.44
C ARG A 120 9.11 -1.66 17.40
N LEU A 121 9.06 -1.01 18.57
CA LEU A 121 9.23 0.43 18.70
C LEU A 121 10.67 0.86 18.42
N ALA A 122 11.67 0.09 18.88
CA ALA A 122 13.07 0.35 18.56
C ALA A 122 13.36 0.22 17.06
N ASP A 123 12.81 -0.81 16.40
CA ASP A 123 12.87 -1.01 14.95
C ASP A 123 12.27 0.18 14.17
N THR A 124 11.10 0.65 14.62
CA THR A 124 10.44 1.85 14.05
C THR A 124 11.32 3.09 14.19
N ARG A 125 11.81 3.39 15.41
CA ARG A 125 12.69 4.54 15.66
C ARG A 125 13.98 4.47 14.87
N PHE A 126 14.54 3.27 14.69
CA PHE A 126 15.73 3.06 13.88
C PHE A 126 15.45 3.44 12.41
N ALA A 127 14.38 2.91 11.80
CA ALA A 127 14.02 3.25 10.42
C ALA A 127 13.80 4.77 10.21
N VAL A 128 13.13 5.44 11.15
CA VAL A 128 12.94 6.90 11.12
C VAL A 128 14.27 7.64 11.23
N THR A 129 15.15 7.20 12.15
CA THR A 129 16.49 7.80 12.34
C THR A 129 17.36 7.68 11.08
N GLU A 130 17.23 6.57 10.34
CA GLU A 130 17.91 6.36 9.07
C GLU A 130 17.31 7.17 7.91
N GLY A 131 16.20 7.88 8.15
CA GLY A 131 15.58 8.84 7.22
C GLY A 131 14.33 8.33 6.52
N ALA A 132 13.69 7.24 6.98
CA ALA A 132 12.41 6.82 6.43
C ALA A 132 11.33 7.87 6.73
N SER A 133 10.67 8.35 5.67
CA SER A 133 9.55 9.29 5.78
C SER A 133 8.21 8.58 5.92
N GLU A 134 8.18 7.27 5.69
CA GLU A 134 6.98 6.45 5.84
C GLU A 134 7.34 5.10 6.49
N ILE A 135 6.51 4.62 7.41
CA ILE A 135 6.68 3.34 8.12
C ILE A 135 5.49 2.42 7.81
N ASP A 136 5.78 1.22 7.34
CA ASP A 136 4.82 0.16 7.10
C ASP A 136 4.86 -0.85 8.27
N MET A 137 3.95 -0.69 9.26
CA MET A 137 3.88 -1.54 10.46
C MET A 137 2.98 -2.76 10.25
N VAL A 138 3.22 -3.87 10.94
CA VAL A 138 2.33 -5.05 10.98
C VAL A 138 1.66 -5.13 12.34
N ILE A 139 0.33 -5.27 12.37
CA ILE A 139 -0.42 -5.44 13.62
C ILE A 139 -0.12 -6.79 14.28
N SER A 140 -0.34 -6.89 15.59
CA SER A 140 -0.38 -8.17 16.29
C SER A 140 -1.67 -8.93 15.98
N ARG A 141 -1.65 -9.70 14.89
CA ARG A 141 -2.79 -10.49 14.38
C ARG A 141 -3.34 -11.49 15.39
N GLY A 142 -2.47 -12.11 16.20
CA GLY A 142 -2.88 -13.00 17.28
C GLY A 142 -3.76 -12.29 18.31
N ALA A 143 -3.33 -11.14 18.82
CA ALA A 143 -4.12 -10.33 19.74
C ALA A 143 -5.46 -9.90 19.14
N PHE A 144 -5.47 -9.51 17.85
CA PHE A 144 -6.71 -9.18 17.14
C PHE A 144 -7.68 -10.38 17.10
N LEU A 145 -7.20 -11.57 16.73
CA LEU A 145 -8.03 -12.78 16.62
C LEU A 145 -8.48 -13.31 17.99
N GLU A 146 -7.75 -13.01 19.06
CA GLU A 146 -8.14 -13.30 20.45
C GLU A 146 -9.15 -12.27 21.00
N GLY A 147 -9.46 -11.21 20.26
CA GLY A 147 -10.37 -10.15 20.68
C GLY A 147 -9.74 -9.10 21.59
N ASP A 148 -8.41 -9.10 21.75
CA ASP A 148 -7.66 -8.09 22.50
C ASP A 148 -7.43 -6.84 21.65
N PHE A 149 -8.54 -6.17 21.31
CA PHE A 149 -8.55 -4.99 20.45
C PHE A 149 -7.90 -3.77 21.10
N ALA A 150 -7.99 -3.66 22.43
CA ALA A 150 -7.33 -2.59 23.18
C ALA A 150 -5.82 -2.64 22.97
N ARG A 151 -5.21 -3.83 23.09
CA ARG A 151 -3.80 -4.00 22.83
C ARG A 151 -3.42 -3.64 21.40
N VAL A 152 -4.19 -4.07 20.40
CA VAL A 152 -3.90 -3.72 19.00
C VAL A 152 -3.95 -2.21 18.79
N PHE A 153 -4.94 -1.54 19.38
CA PHE A 153 -5.08 -0.08 19.32
C PHE A 153 -3.87 0.62 19.97
N ASP A 154 -3.53 0.24 21.21
CA ASP A 154 -2.44 0.85 21.98
C ASP A 154 -1.09 0.65 21.29
N GLU A 155 -0.87 -0.52 20.68
CA GLU A 155 0.34 -0.80 19.91
C GLU A 155 0.45 0.07 18.64
N ILE A 156 -0.66 0.27 17.92
CA ILE A 156 -0.67 1.18 16.75
C ILE A 156 -0.39 2.62 17.19
N ALA A 157 -1.04 3.08 18.27
CA ALA A 157 -0.84 4.42 18.81
C ALA A 157 0.62 4.64 19.26
N ALA A 158 1.22 3.67 19.94
CA ALA A 158 2.62 3.72 20.36
C ALA A 158 3.58 3.74 19.16
N VAL A 159 3.28 2.98 18.10
CA VAL A 159 4.07 3.02 16.86
C VAL A 159 3.90 4.36 16.15
N LYS A 160 2.69 4.94 16.13
CA LYS A 160 2.44 6.28 15.57
C LYS A 160 3.26 7.35 16.30
N GLU A 161 3.30 7.30 17.63
CA GLU A 161 4.16 8.18 18.43
C GLU A 161 5.64 7.98 18.07
N ALA A 162 6.10 6.73 17.95
CA ALA A 162 7.47 6.40 17.58
C ALA A 162 7.83 6.83 16.14
N CYS A 163 6.85 7.03 15.25
CA CYS A 163 7.08 7.53 13.89
C CYS A 163 7.43 9.02 13.86
N GLY A 164 7.02 9.80 14.88
CA GLY A 164 7.11 11.27 14.82
C GLY A 164 6.39 11.82 13.59
N ASP A 165 7.13 12.55 12.75
CA ASP A 165 6.59 13.14 11.51
C ASP A 165 6.43 12.14 10.36
N ALA A 166 7.01 10.93 10.47
CA ALA A 166 6.88 9.92 9.43
C ALA A 166 5.42 9.41 9.34
N HIS A 167 4.96 9.16 8.11
CA HIS A 167 3.62 8.61 7.88
C HIS A 167 3.56 7.13 8.28
N LEU A 168 2.55 6.74 9.04
CA LEU A 168 2.29 5.37 9.45
C LEU A 168 1.29 4.68 8.52
N LYS A 169 1.73 3.62 7.86
CA LYS A 169 0.87 2.67 7.13
C LYS A 169 0.70 1.39 7.94
N VAL A 170 -0.53 1.04 8.29
CA VAL A 170 -0.81 -0.12 9.13
C VAL A 170 -1.21 -1.33 8.29
N ILE A 171 -0.41 -2.39 8.32
CA ILE A 171 -0.62 -3.66 7.61
C ILE A 171 -1.44 -4.60 8.49
N PHE A 172 -2.55 -5.09 7.93
CA PHE A 172 -3.45 -5.99 8.63
C PHE A 172 -3.15 -7.48 8.39
N GLU A 173 -2.52 -7.81 7.27
CA GLU A 173 -2.50 -9.16 6.71
C GLU A 173 -3.91 -9.75 6.57
N THR A 174 -4.74 -9.07 5.79
CA THR A 174 -6.17 -9.39 5.61
C THR A 174 -6.47 -10.83 5.22
N GLY A 175 -5.52 -11.55 4.61
CA GLY A 175 -5.66 -12.99 4.30
C GLY A 175 -5.82 -13.89 5.52
N GLU A 176 -5.44 -13.42 6.71
CA GLU A 176 -5.54 -14.15 7.98
C GLU A 176 -6.67 -13.64 8.87
N LEU A 177 -7.36 -12.55 8.49
CA LEU A 177 -8.43 -11.96 9.29
C LEU A 177 -9.80 -12.62 9.10
N GLN A 178 -9.89 -13.61 8.20
CA GLN A 178 -11.04 -14.49 7.97
C GLN A 178 -12.29 -13.84 7.35
N THR A 179 -12.74 -12.68 7.84
CA THR A 179 -14.03 -12.07 7.45
C THR A 179 -13.86 -10.61 7.02
N TYR A 180 -14.78 -10.12 6.17
CA TYR A 180 -14.81 -8.70 5.81
C TYR A 180 -15.20 -7.79 6.99
N ASP A 181 -15.99 -8.28 7.94
CA ASP A 181 -16.27 -7.56 9.19
C ASP A 181 -15.00 -7.28 9.98
N ASN A 182 -14.12 -8.29 10.12
CA ASN A 182 -12.82 -8.13 10.78
C ASN A 182 -11.93 -7.13 10.03
N VAL A 183 -11.92 -7.19 8.70
CA VAL A 183 -11.19 -6.23 7.86
C VAL A 183 -11.70 -4.80 8.08
N ARG A 184 -13.02 -4.60 8.12
CA ARG A 184 -13.62 -3.28 8.34
C ARG A 184 -13.38 -2.77 9.76
N PHE A 185 -13.53 -3.64 10.75
CA PHE A 185 -13.31 -3.32 12.15
C PHE A 185 -11.85 -2.93 12.43
N VAL A 186 -10.87 -3.73 11.96
CA VAL A 186 -9.46 -3.39 12.14
C VAL A 186 -9.06 -2.12 11.38
N SER A 187 -9.70 -1.85 10.23
CA SER A 187 -9.49 -0.62 9.47
C SER A 187 -9.89 0.60 10.29
N GLN A 188 -11.10 0.60 10.87
CA GLN A 188 -11.56 1.69 11.74
C GLN A 188 -10.70 1.81 13.00
N LEU A 189 -10.34 0.68 13.62
CA LEU A 189 -9.46 0.65 14.79
C LEU A 189 -8.12 1.31 14.51
N ALA A 190 -7.47 0.97 13.39
CA ALA A 190 -6.20 1.56 13.01
C ALA A 190 -6.30 3.05 12.71
N ILE A 191 -7.37 3.48 12.04
CA ILE A 191 -7.65 4.91 11.78
C ILE A 191 -7.77 5.68 13.10
N GLU A 192 -8.56 5.18 14.04
CA GLU A 192 -8.76 5.84 15.34
C GLU A 192 -7.48 5.83 16.20
N ALA A 193 -6.62 4.82 16.02
CA ALA A 193 -5.30 4.75 16.65
C ALA A 193 -4.24 5.65 16.00
N GLY A 194 -4.55 6.32 14.88
CA GLY A 194 -3.68 7.33 14.25
C GLY A 194 -2.95 6.89 12.98
N ALA A 195 -3.41 5.85 12.29
CA ALA A 195 -2.88 5.47 10.98
C ALA A 195 -3.10 6.58 9.93
N ASP A 196 -2.08 6.88 9.12
CA ASP A 196 -2.21 7.77 7.96
C ASP A 196 -2.64 6.99 6.72
N PHE A 197 -2.26 5.71 6.65
CA PHE A 197 -2.69 4.75 5.65
C PHE A 197 -3.09 3.42 6.30
N ILE A 198 -4.09 2.77 5.71
CA ILE A 198 -4.42 1.37 6.00
C ILE A 198 -3.99 0.49 4.82
N LYS A 199 -3.35 -0.64 5.13
CA LYS A 199 -2.70 -1.52 4.15
C LYS A 199 -3.17 -2.96 4.30
N THR A 200 -3.45 -3.61 3.16
CA THR A 200 -4.02 -4.97 3.17
C THR A 200 -3.05 -5.99 3.75
N SER A 201 -1.85 -6.12 3.17
CA SER A 201 -1.03 -7.33 3.31
C SER A 201 0.47 -7.03 3.32
N THR A 202 1.26 -7.94 3.88
CA THR A 202 2.73 -7.84 3.81
C THR A 202 3.27 -8.22 2.44
N GLY A 203 2.48 -8.95 1.66
CA GLY A 203 2.90 -9.59 0.41
C GLY A 203 3.70 -10.88 0.61
N LYS A 204 3.78 -11.40 1.85
CA LYS A 204 4.45 -12.66 2.19
C LYS A 204 3.49 -13.82 2.43
N VAL A 205 2.20 -13.53 2.61
CA VAL A 205 1.13 -14.52 2.81
C VAL A 205 0.17 -14.49 1.62
N SER A 206 -0.46 -15.63 1.33
CA SER A 206 -1.49 -15.77 0.29
C SER A 206 -2.78 -16.34 0.91
N PRO A 207 -3.97 -15.80 0.61
CA PRO A 207 -4.20 -14.66 -0.29
C PRO A 207 -3.73 -13.32 0.31
N ALA A 208 -3.15 -12.46 -0.52
CA ALA A 208 -2.74 -11.10 -0.15
C ALA A 208 -3.88 -10.10 -0.43
N ALA A 209 -3.62 -9.03 -1.18
CA ALA A 209 -4.68 -8.12 -1.62
C ALA A 209 -5.64 -8.80 -2.61
N THR A 210 -6.94 -8.66 -2.34
CA THR A 210 -8.00 -8.92 -3.32
C THR A 210 -8.79 -7.63 -3.56
N LEU A 211 -9.47 -7.56 -4.70
CA LEU A 211 -10.27 -6.38 -5.03
C LEU A 211 -11.43 -6.18 -4.04
N ALA A 212 -12.01 -7.28 -3.55
CA ALA A 212 -13.09 -7.26 -2.55
C ALA A 212 -12.60 -6.76 -1.18
N VAL A 213 -11.48 -7.29 -0.68
CA VAL A 213 -10.86 -6.79 0.56
C VAL A 213 -10.52 -5.30 0.43
N THR A 214 -9.93 -4.91 -0.69
CA THR A 214 -9.52 -3.51 -0.90
C THR A 214 -10.71 -2.59 -1.01
N LEU A 215 -11.82 -3.03 -1.62
CA LEU A 215 -13.09 -2.31 -1.62
C LEU A 215 -13.56 -2.03 -0.19
N VAL A 216 -13.47 -2.99 0.73
CA VAL A 216 -13.83 -2.78 2.15
C VAL A 216 -12.96 -1.69 2.80
N LEU A 217 -11.64 -1.67 2.54
CA LEU A 217 -10.75 -0.60 3.03
C LEU A 217 -11.17 0.76 2.46
N VAL A 218 -11.43 0.84 1.14
CA VAL A 218 -11.85 2.07 0.46
C VAL A 218 -13.19 2.58 0.96
N GLU A 219 -14.17 1.70 1.18
CA GLU A 219 -15.44 2.07 1.80
C GLU A 219 -15.25 2.57 3.24
N THR A 220 -14.33 1.96 3.99
CA THR A 220 -14.03 2.40 5.37
C THR A 220 -13.45 3.80 5.42
N VAL A 221 -12.44 4.12 4.60
CA VAL A 221 -11.85 5.48 4.59
C VAL A 221 -12.81 6.53 4.05
N ARG A 222 -13.67 6.17 3.08
CA ARG A 222 -14.74 7.03 2.60
C ARG A 222 -15.71 7.36 3.73
N ASP A 223 -16.20 6.34 4.43
CA ASP A 223 -17.19 6.52 5.49
C ASP A 223 -16.60 7.29 6.67
N HIS A 224 -15.32 7.06 6.99
CA HIS A 224 -14.57 7.87 7.96
C HIS A 224 -14.49 9.34 7.55
N PHE A 225 -14.19 9.62 6.28
CA PHE A 225 -14.16 11.00 5.77
C PHE A 225 -15.54 11.65 5.81
N LEU A 226 -16.60 10.95 5.45
CA LEU A 226 -17.97 11.47 5.53
C LEU A 226 -18.38 11.81 6.96
N ALA A 227 -17.90 11.03 7.94
CA ALA A 227 -18.18 11.28 9.35
C ALA A 227 -17.33 12.40 9.98
N THR A 228 -16.06 12.55 9.56
CA THR A 228 -15.08 13.37 10.30
C THR A 228 -14.42 14.48 9.50
N GLY A 229 -14.53 14.46 8.17
CA GLY A 229 -13.79 15.34 7.27
C GLY A 229 -12.30 15.00 7.10
N ARG A 230 -11.79 13.98 7.80
CA ARG A 230 -10.38 13.54 7.69
C ARG A 230 -10.23 12.46 6.61
N ARG A 231 -9.25 12.63 5.73
CA ARG A 231 -8.92 11.64 4.69
C ARG A 231 -7.81 10.73 5.17
N ILE A 232 -7.95 9.44 4.87
CA ILE A 232 -6.98 8.39 5.19
C ILE A 232 -6.65 7.65 3.91
N GLY A 233 -5.37 7.30 3.73
CA GLY A 233 -4.91 6.61 2.56
C GLY A 233 -5.17 5.10 2.59
N VAL A 234 -5.24 4.47 1.41
CA VAL A 234 -5.37 3.01 1.27
C VAL A 234 -4.23 2.46 0.43
N LYS A 235 -3.61 1.37 0.88
CA LYS A 235 -2.54 0.69 0.16
C LYS A 235 -2.83 -0.81 0.00
N PRO A 236 -3.44 -1.27 -1.10
CA PRO A 236 -3.38 -2.68 -1.43
C PRO A 236 -1.95 -3.12 -1.75
N ALA A 237 -1.55 -4.27 -1.22
CA ALA A 237 -0.21 -4.82 -1.45
C ALA A 237 -0.25 -6.34 -1.59
N GLY A 238 0.62 -6.86 -2.47
CA GLY A 238 0.76 -8.30 -2.73
C GLY A 238 -0.31 -8.83 -3.69
N GLY A 239 0.11 -9.64 -4.66
CA GLY A 239 -0.79 -10.33 -5.59
C GLY A 239 -1.20 -9.55 -6.84
N ILE A 240 -1.13 -8.21 -6.83
CA ILE A 240 -1.43 -7.36 -8.01
C ILE A 240 -0.23 -7.37 -8.95
N ARG A 241 -0.37 -7.98 -10.13
CA ARG A 241 0.77 -8.21 -11.04
C ARG A 241 0.58 -7.66 -12.43
N THR A 242 -0.66 -7.35 -12.82
CA THR A 242 -0.97 -6.93 -14.17
C THR A 242 -1.50 -5.50 -14.24
N ALA A 243 -1.19 -4.83 -15.35
CA ALA A 243 -1.73 -3.54 -15.74
C ALA A 243 -3.27 -3.54 -15.77
N LYS A 244 -3.87 -4.66 -16.19
CA LYS A 244 -5.33 -4.84 -16.17
C LYS A 244 -5.87 -4.79 -14.75
N GLU A 245 -5.27 -5.51 -13.81
CA GLU A 245 -5.67 -5.47 -12.40
C GLU A 245 -5.51 -4.06 -11.84
N ALA A 246 -4.36 -3.40 -12.06
CA ALA A 246 -4.16 -2.03 -11.58
C ALA A 246 -5.27 -1.07 -12.04
N LEU A 247 -5.69 -1.15 -13.30
CA LEU A 247 -6.82 -0.35 -13.82
C LEU A 247 -8.15 -0.70 -13.14
N GLN A 248 -8.40 -1.97 -12.81
CA GLN A 248 -9.61 -2.38 -12.08
C GLN A 248 -9.64 -1.80 -10.67
N TYR A 249 -8.50 -1.74 -9.99
CA TYR A 249 -8.39 -1.08 -8.68
C TYR A 249 -8.64 0.43 -8.79
N LEU A 250 -8.07 1.11 -9.80
CA LEU A 250 -8.33 2.54 -10.01
C LEU A 250 -9.81 2.83 -10.31
N VAL A 251 -10.47 1.99 -11.10
CA VAL A 251 -11.92 2.09 -11.34
C VAL A 251 -12.70 1.90 -10.04
N MET A 252 -12.34 0.91 -9.23
CA MET A 252 -12.96 0.68 -7.92
C MET A 252 -12.81 1.89 -7.00
N VAL A 253 -11.63 2.48 -6.90
CA VAL A 253 -11.38 3.68 -6.09
C VAL A 253 -12.23 4.84 -6.58
N LYS A 254 -12.19 5.13 -7.89
CA LYS A 254 -12.95 6.22 -8.50
C LYS A 254 -14.46 6.10 -8.25
N GLU A 255 -15.02 4.92 -8.47
CA GLU A 255 -16.47 4.68 -8.35
C GLU A 255 -16.93 4.51 -6.88
N THR A 256 -16.01 4.39 -5.93
CA THR A 256 -16.33 4.19 -4.51
C THR A 256 -16.06 5.43 -3.65
N ALA A 257 -14.86 6.02 -3.76
CA ALA A 257 -14.41 7.15 -2.95
C ALA A 257 -14.23 8.46 -3.75
N GLY A 258 -14.28 8.39 -5.09
CA GLY A 258 -14.16 9.56 -5.96
C GLY A 258 -12.72 9.91 -6.34
N ASP A 259 -12.58 11.03 -7.04
CA ASP A 259 -11.31 11.46 -7.65
C ASP A 259 -10.28 11.95 -6.63
N ASP A 260 -10.71 12.39 -5.45
CA ASP A 260 -9.82 12.82 -4.37
C ASP A 260 -8.84 11.72 -3.94
N TRP A 261 -9.30 10.44 -3.95
CA TRP A 261 -8.45 9.29 -3.64
C TRP A 261 -7.58 8.82 -4.81
N LEU A 262 -7.74 9.39 -6.01
CA LEU A 262 -6.87 9.12 -7.14
C LEU A 262 -5.60 9.97 -7.12
N THR A 263 -4.94 10.02 -5.96
CA THR A 263 -3.65 10.68 -5.75
C THR A 263 -2.68 9.77 -4.99
N PRO A 264 -1.35 9.92 -5.15
CA PRO A 264 -0.39 9.17 -4.33
C PRO A 264 -0.56 9.43 -2.83
N ASP A 265 -1.10 10.58 -2.42
CA ASP A 265 -1.26 10.89 -1.00
C ASP A 265 -2.38 10.09 -0.33
N LEU A 266 -3.28 9.47 -1.11
CA LEU A 266 -4.45 8.77 -0.59
C LEU A 266 -4.64 7.36 -1.15
N PHE A 267 -3.91 6.98 -2.20
CA PHE A 267 -3.92 5.61 -2.70
C PHE A 267 -2.56 5.17 -3.22
N ARG A 268 -2.11 3.99 -2.79
CA ARG A 268 -0.82 3.41 -3.19
C ARG A 268 -0.95 1.95 -3.61
N PHE A 269 -0.17 1.51 -4.57
CA PHE A 269 0.05 0.09 -4.87
C PHE A 269 1.35 -0.38 -4.23
N GLY A 270 1.31 -1.36 -3.34
CA GLY A 270 2.51 -2.09 -2.92
C GLY A 270 2.96 -3.06 -4.02
N ALA A 271 4.00 -2.71 -4.76
CA ALA A 271 4.37 -3.38 -6.01
C ALA A 271 5.86 -3.78 -6.05
N SER A 272 6.13 -5.08 -6.24
CA SER A 272 7.47 -5.58 -6.59
C SER A 272 7.60 -6.02 -8.05
N SER A 273 6.49 -6.47 -8.67
CA SER A 273 6.50 -6.97 -10.06
C SER A 273 5.49 -6.30 -11.00
N LEU A 274 4.60 -5.45 -10.48
CA LEU A 274 3.54 -4.80 -11.26
C LEU A 274 4.08 -3.80 -12.30
N LEU A 275 5.13 -3.05 -11.92
CA LEU A 275 5.66 -1.97 -12.75
C LEU A 275 6.06 -2.45 -14.14
N LEU A 276 6.73 -3.60 -14.23
CA LEU A 276 7.16 -4.17 -15.51
C LEU A 276 6.00 -4.41 -16.49
N ASP A 277 4.88 -4.98 -16.02
CA ASP A 277 3.73 -5.20 -16.90
C ASP A 277 3.08 -3.88 -17.33
N VAL A 278 2.99 -2.91 -16.43
CA VAL A 278 2.47 -1.57 -16.74
C VAL A 278 3.32 -0.87 -17.80
N GLU A 279 4.65 -0.94 -17.68
CA GLU A 279 5.58 -0.37 -18.65
C GLU A 279 5.43 -1.00 -20.03
N MET A 280 5.33 -2.32 -20.09
CA MET A 280 5.10 -3.03 -21.35
C MET A 280 3.78 -2.62 -22.01
N GLN A 281 2.71 -2.41 -21.22
CA GLN A 281 1.44 -1.95 -21.77
C GLN A 281 1.50 -0.49 -22.23
N ILE A 282 2.17 0.41 -21.50
CA ILE A 282 2.39 1.80 -21.95
C ILE A 282 3.16 1.80 -23.27
N ALA A 283 4.28 1.08 -23.35
CA ALA A 283 5.10 1.02 -24.55
C ALA A 283 4.31 0.47 -25.75
N ARG A 284 3.51 -0.58 -25.53
CA ARG A 284 2.62 -1.13 -26.57
C ARG A 284 1.61 -0.12 -27.08
N MET A 285 0.99 0.65 -26.18
CA MET A 285 -0.03 1.63 -26.56
C MET A 285 0.55 2.79 -27.35
N GLU A 286 1.79 3.20 -27.06
CA GLU A 286 2.48 4.29 -27.77
C GLU A 286 3.13 3.83 -29.09
N GLU A 287 3.65 2.61 -29.17
CA GLU A 287 4.38 2.12 -30.36
C GLU A 287 3.56 1.18 -31.27
N GLY A 288 2.37 0.77 -30.85
CA GLY A 288 1.50 -0.15 -31.60
C GLY A 288 1.99 -1.61 -31.65
N ARG A 289 3.08 -1.96 -30.96
CA ARG A 289 3.69 -3.30 -30.95
C ARG A 289 4.14 -3.72 -29.55
N TYR A 290 4.11 -5.01 -29.27
CA TYR A 290 4.67 -5.54 -28.01
C TYR A 290 6.19 -5.50 -28.02
N GLN A 291 6.78 -5.16 -26.86
CA GLN A 291 8.22 -5.21 -26.63
C GLN A 291 8.56 -6.40 -25.73
N SER A 292 9.77 -6.95 -25.88
CA SER A 292 10.31 -7.93 -24.94
C SER A 292 10.52 -7.31 -23.57
N ALA A 293 10.24 -8.07 -22.51
CA ALA A 293 10.52 -7.68 -21.13
C ALA A 293 12.01 -7.35 -20.90
N GLU A 294 12.91 -7.90 -21.72
CA GLU A 294 14.36 -7.65 -21.62
C GLU A 294 14.77 -6.21 -21.99
N TYR A 295 13.91 -5.47 -22.69
CA TYR A 295 14.17 -4.05 -22.99
C TYR A 295 13.88 -3.12 -21.81
N PHE A 296 13.30 -3.64 -20.73
CA PHE A 296 12.97 -2.89 -19.53
C PHE A 296 13.94 -3.25 -18.40
N ALA A 297 14.46 -2.22 -17.73
CA ALA A 297 15.28 -2.43 -16.54
C ALA A 297 14.47 -3.19 -15.48
N LYS A 298 15.05 -4.28 -14.96
CA LYS A 298 14.49 -5.04 -13.83
C LYS A 298 14.68 -4.24 -12.55
N GLY A 299 13.62 -4.14 -11.74
CA GLY A 299 13.63 -3.52 -10.42
C GLY A 299 13.99 -4.51 -9.32
#